data_AF-A0A7V3K2M8-F1
#
_entry.id   AF-A0A7V3K2M8-F1
#
_cell.length_a   1.000
_cell.length_b   1.000
_cell.length_c   1.000
_cell.angle_alpha   90.00
_cell.angle_beta   90.00
_cell.angle_gamma   90.00
#
_symmetry.space_group_name_H-M   'P 1'
#
loop_
_entity.id
_entity.type
_entity.pdbx_description
1 polymer ?
#
loop_
_entity_poly.entity_id
_entity_poly.type
_entity_poly.pdbx_seq_one_letter_code
_entity_poly.pdbx_strand_id
1 'polypeptide(L)'
;MSRYIATRALRGANLIVREAEKMLEEAIAQYGENQPVAFTNTAYYLPVILGFTGLEVSTLGQLRPVIQHAKSLLHGLPSEQLWLPYLGETLDAGVATLLAEEAIEAIRFVRGEQPERIPGLRLTGTSFTSPDVEKGEGGGYANGPIDDIQLRAWGIQLVDGRMPGFAAIIGAAKSNEVAVEIVRQLQQRNILIFLSGNVNGRSIIHQLMEEGVEMGYDTYIVPFGTDTISAIYALGFATRSALTFGGMKGGQARQILLYNKYRVFAFALALGEVDDLKYATAAGAINYGFPVIADTVIPEIRPTGVTQYEHVISMPFDDIEGKDDLERARRLVQRCIEVRGVKVKITEVPIPVPYGSAFEGERVRRADMRVEFGGKNSRCFEYLRMADMDEVEDHKIQVIGPGLETVEEGGAMDLGILVEVAGRKMQQDFEPVLERQIHYFINGASGVQHIGQRDITWIRISKAAVEKGFRLEHLGEILYARFHSDFGAIVDKVQVTLITDPEKHAEWLAKARAAYDFRNKRLAEMTDESVDTFYSCTLCQSFAP
;
A
#
# COMPACT_ATOMS: atom_id res chain seq x y z
N MET A 1 3.70 32.66 -4.68
CA MET A 1 4.44 31.54 -4.06
C MET A 1 5.08 32.00 -2.76
N SER A 2 5.12 31.17 -1.72
CA SER A 2 5.73 31.54 -0.43
C SER A 2 7.26 31.69 -0.56
N ARG A 3 7.78 32.88 -0.25
CA ARG A 3 9.24 33.14 -0.20
C ARG A 3 9.94 32.18 0.74
N TYR A 4 9.33 31.92 1.89
CA TYR A 4 9.90 31.06 2.92
C TYR A 4 10.14 29.64 2.40
N ILE A 5 9.14 29.06 1.73
CA ILE A 5 9.27 27.72 1.14
C ILE A 5 10.36 27.71 0.06
N ALA A 6 10.33 28.69 -0.85
CA ALA A 6 11.32 28.77 -1.92
C ALA A 6 12.75 28.90 -1.36
N THR A 7 12.97 29.79 -0.38
CA THR A 7 14.28 29.95 0.27
C THR A 7 14.74 28.67 0.96
N ARG A 8 13.87 27.99 1.71
CA ARG A 8 14.19 26.74 2.42
C ARG A 8 14.52 25.60 1.45
N ALA A 9 13.70 25.41 0.42
CA ALA A 9 13.92 24.41 -0.61
C ALA A 9 15.21 24.65 -1.40
N LEU A 10 15.47 25.89 -1.82
CA LEU A 10 16.71 26.25 -2.51
C LEU A 10 17.95 26.04 -1.63
N ARG A 11 17.87 26.37 -0.34
CA ARG A 11 18.97 26.14 0.60
C ARG A 11 19.23 24.65 0.81
N GLY A 12 18.18 23.85 0.99
CA GLY A 12 18.27 22.39 1.08
C GLY A 12 18.85 21.75 -0.18
N ALA A 13 18.38 22.16 -1.36
CA ALA A 13 18.89 21.69 -2.64
C ALA A 13 20.38 22.01 -2.85
N ASN A 14 20.80 23.24 -2.52
CA ASN A 14 22.22 23.61 -2.60
C ASN A 14 23.08 22.79 -1.64
N LEU A 15 22.59 22.48 -0.44
CA LEU A 15 23.31 21.68 0.55
C LEU A 15 23.48 20.24 0.07
N ILE A 16 22.37 19.58 -0.28
CA ILE A 16 22.37 18.16 -0.62
C ILE A 16 23.13 17.85 -1.92
N VAL A 17 23.08 18.74 -2.93
CA VAL A 17 23.85 18.57 -4.16
C VAL A 17 25.35 18.68 -3.90
N ARG A 18 25.78 19.57 -2.99
CA ARG A 18 27.20 19.68 -2.59
C ARG A 18 27.64 18.46 -1.79
N GLU A 19 26.78 17.96 -0.92
CA GLU A 19 27.05 16.73 -0.16
C GLU A 19 27.18 15.53 -1.10
N ALA A 20 26.25 15.37 -2.05
CA ALA A 20 26.30 14.31 -3.06
C ALA A 20 27.58 14.35 -3.89
N GLU A 21 28.02 15.54 -4.34
CA GLU A 21 29.30 15.71 -5.04
C GLU A 21 30.48 15.26 -4.18
N LYS A 22 30.52 15.72 -2.92
CA LYS A 22 31.61 15.37 -2.01
C LYS A 22 31.65 13.85 -1.76
N MET A 23 30.50 13.24 -1.47
CA MET A 23 30.38 11.79 -1.27
C MET A 23 30.78 11.02 -2.52
N LEU A 24 30.45 11.51 -3.71
CA LEU A 24 30.81 10.88 -4.97
C LEU A 24 32.33 10.89 -5.18
N GLU A 25 32.98 12.03 -4.99
CA GLU A 25 34.44 12.12 -5.17
C GLU A 25 35.19 11.29 -4.12
N GLU A 26 34.71 11.24 -2.87
CA GLU A 26 35.23 10.33 -1.84
C GLU A 26 35.06 8.85 -2.23
N ALA A 27 33.87 8.46 -2.73
CA ALA A 27 33.61 7.10 -3.16
C ALA A 27 34.43 6.71 -4.39
N ILE A 28 34.61 7.61 -5.35
CA ILE A 28 35.48 7.37 -6.52
C ILE A 28 36.93 7.21 -6.07
N ALA A 29 37.41 8.05 -5.14
CA ALA A 29 38.77 7.92 -4.62
C ALA A 29 39.01 6.58 -3.89
N GLN A 30 37.99 6.07 -3.21
CA GLN A 30 38.08 4.83 -2.42
C GLN A 30 37.88 3.56 -3.27
N TYR A 31 36.88 3.54 -4.15
CA TYR A 31 36.44 2.33 -4.87
C TYR A 31 36.75 2.36 -6.37
N GLY A 32 37.12 3.53 -6.92
CA GLY A 32 37.40 3.73 -8.34
C GLY A 32 36.14 4.03 -9.18
N GLU A 33 36.34 4.68 -10.33
CA GLU A 33 35.24 5.12 -11.22
C GLU A 33 34.42 3.96 -11.81
N ASN A 34 35.05 2.79 -11.98
CA ASN A 34 34.43 1.61 -12.58
C ASN A 34 33.69 0.72 -11.57
N GLN A 35 33.64 1.11 -10.30
CA GLN A 35 32.89 0.36 -9.29
C GLN A 35 31.42 0.26 -9.70
N PRO A 36 30.85 -0.96 -9.79
CA PRO A 36 29.45 -1.14 -10.16
C PRO A 36 28.49 -0.48 -9.17
N VAL A 37 27.45 0.13 -9.70
CA VAL A 37 26.34 0.75 -8.97
C VAL A 37 25.05 0.11 -9.46
N ALA A 38 24.27 -0.45 -8.53
CA ALA A 38 22.96 -1.00 -8.83
C ALA A 38 22.08 -1.01 -7.58
N PHE A 39 20.80 -0.70 -7.75
CA PHE A 39 19.78 -1.04 -6.77
C PHE A 39 19.38 -2.52 -6.89
N THR A 40 18.81 -3.08 -5.83
CA THR A 40 18.37 -4.48 -5.81
C THR A 40 17.22 -4.73 -6.77
N ASN A 41 17.32 -5.81 -7.57
CA ASN A 41 16.26 -6.39 -8.41
C ASN A 41 15.46 -5.37 -9.26
N THR A 42 16.14 -4.41 -9.87
CA THR A 42 15.56 -3.45 -10.82
C THR A 42 16.23 -3.54 -12.19
N ALA A 43 15.43 -3.50 -13.25
CA ALA A 43 15.89 -3.35 -14.62
C ALA A 43 16.03 -1.87 -15.04
N TYR A 44 15.68 -0.94 -14.16
CA TYR A 44 15.60 0.49 -14.44
C TYR A 44 16.76 1.30 -13.84
N TYR A 45 17.93 0.67 -13.62
CA TYR A 45 19.13 1.33 -13.10
C TYR A 45 18.84 2.12 -11.82
N LEU A 46 19.06 3.44 -11.86
CA LEU A 46 18.63 4.42 -10.87
C LEU A 46 17.37 5.11 -11.43
N PRO A 47 16.16 4.74 -10.97
CA PRO A 47 14.95 5.06 -11.71
C PRO A 47 14.63 6.54 -11.86
N VAL A 48 14.88 7.37 -10.84
CA VAL A 48 14.57 8.80 -10.90
C VAL A 48 15.51 9.50 -11.88
N ILE A 49 16.81 9.21 -11.81
CA ILE A 49 17.85 9.67 -12.73
C ILE A 49 17.51 9.21 -14.15
N LEU A 50 17.18 7.93 -14.35
CA LEU A 50 16.78 7.40 -15.65
C LEU A 50 15.54 8.13 -16.19
N GLY A 51 14.53 8.36 -15.34
CA GLY A 51 13.30 9.05 -15.71
C GLY A 51 13.53 10.48 -16.17
N PHE A 52 14.31 11.25 -15.42
CA PHE A 52 14.57 12.66 -15.73
C PHE A 52 15.59 12.86 -16.84
N THR A 53 16.66 12.07 -16.87
CA THR A 53 17.83 12.33 -17.73
C THR A 53 17.99 11.34 -18.88
N GLY A 54 17.41 10.15 -18.76
CA GLY A 54 17.65 9.04 -19.69
C GLY A 54 19.01 8.36 -19.52
N LEU A 55 19.79 8.75 -18.50
CA LEU A 55 21.10 8.15 -18.24
C LEU A 55 20.95 6.79 -17.53
N GLU A 56 21.52 5.76 -18.15
CA GLU A 56 21.63 4.41 -17.60
C GLU A 56 22.89 4.29 -16.74
N VAL A 57 22.77 4.65 -15.46
CA VAL A 57 23.88 4.63 -14.50
C VAL A 57 24.10 3.20 -13.99
N SER A 58 25.28 2.65 -14.28
CA SER A 58 25.75 1.34 -13.81
C SER A 58 27.12 1.39 -13.11
N THR A 59 27.82 2.54 -13.11
CA THR A 59 29.08 2.73 -12.37
C THR A 59 29.16 4.06 -11.63
N LEU A 60 30.03 4.16 -10.61
CA LEU A 60 30.22 5.40 -9.85
C LEU A 60 30.60 6.60 -10.75
N GLY A 61 31.49 6.41 -11.71
CA GLY A 61 31.93 7.50 -12.60
C GLY A 61 30.80 8.13 -13.42
N GLN A 62 29.74 7.36 -13.70
CA GLN A 62 28.56 7.82 -14.44
C GLN A 62 27.64 8.73 -13.62
N LEU A 63 27.84 8.84 -12.30
CA LEU A 63 27.11 9.80 -11.47
C LEU A 63 27.63 11.24 -11.64
N ARG A 64 28.87 11.45 -12.10
CA ARG A 64 29.41 12.80 -12.34
C ARG A 64 28.54 13.66 -13.27
N PRO A 65 28.15 13.19 -14.47
CA PRO A 65 27.25 13.98 -15.34
C PRO A 65 25.88 14.23 -14.70
N VAL A 66 25.39 13.32 -13.84
CA VAL A 66 24.12 13.51 -13.10
C VAL A 66 24.26 14.67 -12.11
N ILE A 67 25.32 14.69 -11.31
CA ILE A 67 25.59 15.78 -10.35
C ILE A 67 25.80 17.11 -11.08
N GLN A 68 26.49 17.12 -12.22
CA GLN A 68 26.63 18.34 -13.04
C GLN A 68 25.28 18.84 -13.57
N HIS A 69 24.40 17.93 -13.99
CA HIS A 69 23.04 18.30 -14.38
C HIS A 69 22.25 18.86 -13.20
N ALA A 70 22.31 18.23 -12.02
CA ALA A 70 21.66 18.72 -10.81
C ALA A 70 22.15 20.15 -10.45
N LYS A 71 23.45 20.41 -10.57
CA LYS A 71 24.02 21.76 -10.37
C LYS A 71 23.49 22.80 -11.35
N SER A 72 23.24 22.42 -12.60
CA SER A 72 22.70 23.33 -13.62
C SER A 72 21.26 23.79 -13.33
N LEU A 73 20.55 23.05 -12.47
CA LEU A 73 19.18 23.34 -12.02
C LEU A 73 19.14 24.15 -10.71
N LEU A 74 20.29 24.39 -10.07
CA LEU A 74 20.35 25.16 -8.84
C LEU A 74 20.26 26.66 -9.11
N HIS A 75 19.39 27.32 -8.36
CA HIS A 75 19.20 28.77 -8.40
C HIS A 75 19.71 29.44 -7.11
N GLY A 76 19.98 30.74 -7.20
CA GLY A 76 20.36 31.56 -6.04
C GLY A 76 19.19 31.77 -5.06
N LEU A 77 19.50 32.12 -3.80
CA LEU A 77 18.45 32.40 -2.83
C LEU A 77 17.67 33.67 -3.21
N PRO A 78 16.34 33.72 -2.97
CA PRO A 78 15.53 34.92 -3.24
C PRO A 78 16.05 36.14 -2.46
N SER A 79 16.08 37.31 -3.11
CA SER A 79 16.54 38.56 -2.48
C SER A 79 15.61 39.03 -1.35
N GLU A 80 16.10 39.88 -0.45
CA GLU A 80 15.30 40.32 0.69
C GLU A 80 14.25 41.39 0.38
N GLN A 81 14.48 42.23 -0.63
CA GLN A 81 13.71 43.46 -0.88
C GLN A 81 12.83 43.38 -2.15
N LEU A 82 13.28 42.68 -3.19
CA LEU A 82 12.59 42.54 -4.48
C LEU A 82 12.85 41.12 -5.01
N TRP A 83 11.91 40.21 -4.76
CA TRP A 83 12.03 38.81 -5.22
C TRP A 83 10.86 38.44 -6.13
N LEU A 84 11.17 37.68 -7.17
CA LEU A 84 10.20 37.04 -8.06
C LEU A 84 10.17 35.56 -7.70
N PRO A 85 9.34 35.11 -6.74
CA PRO A 85 9.32 33.69 -6.40
C PRO A 85 8.60 32.94 -7.51
N TYR A 86 9.35 32.37 -8.45
CA TYR A 86 8.81 31.54 -9.51
C TYR A 86 8.73 30.09 -9.04
N LEU A 87 7.54 29.49 -9.21
CA LEU A 87 7.32 28.07 -8.93
C LEU A 87 8.32 27.20 -9.69
N GLY A 88 8.66 27.57 -10.93
CA GLY A 88 9.67 26.86 -11.72
C GLY A 88 11.03 26.75 -11.04
N GLU A 89 11.60 27.83 -10.49
CA GLU A 89 12.94 27.77 -9.85
C GLU A 89 12.96 26.86 -8.61
N THR A 90 11.88 26.89 -7.83
CA THR A 90 11.73 25.98 -6.69
C THR A 90 11.57 24.53 -7.14
N LEU A 91 10.86 24.31 -8.24
CA LEU A 91 10.68 22.99 -8.83
C LEU A 91 11.97 22.45 -9.45
N ASP A 92 12.75 23.28 -10.13
CA ASP A 92 14.08 22.92 -10.65
C ASP A 92 15.01 22.50 -9.52
N ALA A 93 15.03 23.28 -8.43
CA ALA A 93 15.77 22.92 -7.21
C ALA A 93 15.28 21.61 -6.60
N GLY A 94 13.96 21.36 -6.65
CA GLY A 94 13.38 20.07 -6.27
C GLY A 94 13.93 18.92 -7.13
N VAL A 95 13.97 19.06 -8.46
CA VAL A 95 14.55 18.04 -9.35
C VAL A 95 16.04 17.84 -9.04
N ALA A 96 16.80 18.91 -8.81
CA ALA A 96 18.20 18.82 -8.41
C ALA A 96 18.39 18.02 -7.13
N THR A 97 17.53 18.23 -6.13
CA THR A 97 17.50 17.45 -4.89
C THR A 97 17.25 15.98 -5.15
N LEU A 98 16.24 15.63 -5.96
CA LEU A 98 15.94 14.22 -6.23
C LEU A 98 17.10 13.49 -6.92
N LEU A 99 17.76 14.14 -7.87
CA LEU A 99 18.94 13.58 -8.55
C LEU A 99 20.11 13.37 -7.58
N ALA A 100 20.31 14.30 -6.64
CA ALA A 100 21.34 14.20 -5.61
C ALA A 100 21.01 13.11 -4.58
N GLU A 101 19.76 13.01 -4.13
CA GLU A 101 19.30 11.98 -3.20
C GLU A 101 19.47 10.57 -3.77
N GLU A 102 19.07 10.34 -5.03
CA GLU A 102 19.24 9.02 -5.64
C GLU A 102 20.72 8.68 -5.87
N ALA A 103 21.55 9.67 -6.20
CA ALA A 103 22.99 9.49 -6.29
C ALA A 103 23.62 9.15 -4.93
N ILE A 104 23.18 9.78 -3.84
CA ILE A 104 23.62 9.47 -2.48
C ILE A 104 23.22 8.04 -2.11
N GLU A 105 21.97 7.65 -2.33
CA GLU A 105 21.52 6.27 -2.07
C GLU A 105 22.31 5.25 -2.88
N ALA A 106 22.59 5.53 -4.14
CA ALA A 106 23.44 4.69 -4.98
C ALA A 106 24.86 4.51 -4.41
N ILE A 107 25.46 5.59 -3.87
CA ILE A 107 26.77 5.55 -3.20
C ILE A 107 26.68 4.75 -1.90
N ARG A 108 25.61 4.91 -1.12
CA ARG A 108 25.37 4.16 0.13
C ARG A 108 25.23 2.67 -0.12
N PHE A 109 24.60 2.27 -1.22
CA PHE A 109 24.56 0.87 -1.67
C PHE A 109 25.97 0.32 -1.95
N VAL A 110 26.83 1.08 -2.64
CA VAL A 110 28.23 0.68 -2.88
C VAL A 110 29.00 0.51 -1.57
N ARG A 111 28.71 1.35 -0.57
CA ARG A 111 29.32 1.28 0.77
C ARG A 111 28.75 0.16 1.65
N GLY A 112 27.66 -0.49 1.24
CA GLY A 112 26.94 -1.48 2.06
C GLY A 112 26.17 -0.85 3.22
N GLU A 113 25.86 0.45 3.13
CA GLU A 113 25.05 1.19 4.12
C GLU A 113 23.54 1.02 3.86
N GLN A 114 23.16 0.58 2.66
CA GLN A 114 21.78 0.34 2.25
C GLN A 114 21.56 -1.11 1.77
N PRO A 115 20.38 -1.72 2.01
CA PRO A 115 19.26 -1.17 2.79
C PRO A 115 19.63 -0.87 4.25
N GLU A 116 19.07 0.20 4.83
CA GLU A 116 19.44 0.67 6.16
C GLU A 116 19.19 -0.41 7.21
N ARG A 117 20.16 -0.65 8.10
CA ARG A 117 19.99 -1.57 9.22
C ARG A 117 19.17 -0.92 10.34
N ILE A 118 18.01 -1.50 10.64
CA ILE A 118 17.09 -1.07 11.71
C ILE A 118 16.93 -2.23 12.71
N PRO A 119 17.63 -2.21 13.86
CA PRO A 119 17.55 -3.27 14.87
C PRO A 119 16.12 -3.55 15.32
N GLY A 120 15.73 -4.84 15.36
CA GLY A 120 14.40 -5.28 15.77
C GLY A 120 13.30 -5.21 14.69
N LEU A 121 13.54 -4.59 13.53
CA LEU A 121 12.56 -4.54 12.44
C LEU A 121 12.36 -5.93 11.82
N ARG A 122 11.10 -6.34 11.65
CA ARG A 122 10.73 -7.60 10.99
C ARG A 122 9.68 -7.30 9.92
N LEU A 123 10.00 -7.62 8.67
CA LEU A 123 9.12 -7.33 7.53
C LEU A 123 8.41 -8.58 7.01
N THR A 124 7.14 -8.44 6.62
CA THR A 124 6.36 -9.43 5.88
C THR A 124 6.47 -9.22 4.39
N GLY A 125 7.40 -9.94 3.75
CA GLY A 125 7.76 -9.70 2.36
C GLY A 125 8.59 -8.42 2.20
N THR A 126 9.73 -8.53 1.54
CA THR A 126 10.70 -7.43 1.38
C THR A 126 11.53 -7.68 0.12
N SER A 127 12.07 -6.61 -0.46
CA SER A 127 13.09 -6.67 -1.52
C SER A 127 14.37 -7.37 -1.06
N PHE A 128 14.67 -7.28 0.24
CA PHE A 128 15.94 -7.74 0.78
C PHE A 128 15.80 -9.07 1.52
N THR A 129 16.03 -10.17 0.81
CA THR A 129 16.07 -11.52 1.37
C THR A 129 17.52 -12.04 1.40
N SER A 130 18.38 -11.47 2.25
CA SER A 130 19.71 -12.09 2.45
C SER A 130 19.60 -13.30 3.40
N PRO A 131 20.24 -14.44 3.10
CA PRO A 131 20.27 -15.63 3.98
C PRO A 131 20.81 -15.34 5.39
N ASP A 132 21.54 -14.23 5.57
CA ASP A 132 22.06 -13.78 6.86
C ASP A 132 21.00 -13.06 7.72
N VAL A 133 19.88 -12.62 7.12
CA VAL A 133 18.73 -12.00 7.81
C VAL A 133 17.93 -13.02 8.60
N GLU A 134 17.86 -14.28 8.13
CA GLU A 134 17.18 -15.37 8.85
C GLU A 134 18.00 -15.93 10.04
N LYS A 135 19.30 -15.62 10.13
CA LYS A 135 20.22 -16.24 11.12
C LYS A 135 20.64 -15.32 12.27
N GLY A 136 20.36 -14.02 12.22
CA GLY A 136 20.81 -13.06 13.22
C GLY A 136 19.73 -12.71 14.25
N GLU A 137 19.91 -13.11 15.51
CA GLU A 137 19.18 -12.52 16.64
C GLU A 137 19.48 -11.00 16.70
N GLY A 138 18.54 -10.16 16.22
CA GLY A 138 18.46 -8.74 16.58
C GLY A 138 18.68 -7.67 15.50
N GLY A 139 18.83 -8.00 14.20
CA GLY A 139 19.11 -6.99 13.16
C GLY A 139 18.16 -7.03 11.98
N GLY A 140 17.10 -6.21 12.00
CA GLY A 140 16.25 -5.98 10.83
C GLY A 140 16.89 -5.03 9.84
N TYR A 141 16.41 -5.04 8.60
CA TYR A 141 16.77 -4.06 7.57
C TYR A 141 15.50 -3.37 7.07
N ALA A 142 15.61 -2.09 6.74
CA ALA A 142 14.62 -1.40 5.93
C ALA A 142 14.49 -2.09 4.57
N ASN A 143 13.42 -1.80 3.84
CA ASN A 143 13.19 -2.41 2.53
C ASN A 143 14.16 -1.90 1.47
N GLY A 144 14.53 -0.61 1.53
CA GLY A 144 15.18 0.08 0.42
C GLY A 144 14.27 0.12 -0.83
N PRO A 145 14.83 0.15 -2.05
CA PRO A 145 14.04 0.22 -3.28
C PRO A 145 13.17 -1.02 -3.47
N ILE A 146 11.89 -0.82 -3.77
CA ILE A 146 10.94 -1.91 -4.07
C ILE A 146 11.40 -2.66 -5.32
N ASP A 147 11.33 -3.99 -5.33
CA ASP A 147 11.71 -4.81 -6.48
C ASP A 147 10.73 -4.68 -7.66
N ASP A 148 11.21 -4.84 -8.90
CA ASP A 148 10.37 -4.77 -10.09
C ASP A 148 9.32 -5.89 -10.17
N ILE A 149 9.58 -7.03 -9.51
CA ILE A 149 8.59 -8.12 -9.39
C ILE A 149 7.42 -7.65 -8.54
N GLN A 150 7.70 -7.04 -7.38
CA GLN A 150 6.66 -6.55 -6.49
C GLN A 150 5.90 -5.37 -7.11
N LEU A 151 6.61 -4.45 -7.77
CA LEU A 151 5.99 -3.38 -8.55
C LEU A 151 4.97 -3.94 -9.55
N ARG A 152 5.33 -5.00 -10.29
CA ARG A 152 4.42 -5.65 -11.26
C ARG A 152 3.24 -6.35 -10.58
N ALA A 153 3.46 -6.99 -9.44
CA ALA A 153 2.39 -7.64 -8.67
C ALA A 153 1.32 -6.64 -8.21
N TRP A 154 1.76 -5.51 -7.66
CA TRP A 154 0.89 -4.40 -7.26
C TRP A 154 0.33 -3.60 -8.43
N GLY A 155 1.01 -3.64 -9.59
CA GLY A 155 0.58 -3.01 -10.82
C GLY A 155 -0.87 -3.31 -11.16
N ILE A 156 -1.32 -4.56 -11.03
CA ILE A 156 -2.71 -4.94 -11.33
C ILE A 156 -3.74 -4.22 -10.42
N GLN A 157 -3.40 -4.01 -9.15
CA GLN A 157 -4.31 -3.35 -8.20
C GLN A 157 -4.34 -1.83 -8.37
N LEU A 158 -3.25 -1.22 -8.87
CA LEU A 158 -3.23 0.20 -9.25
C LEU A 158 -4.18 0.51 -10.42
N VAL A 159 -4.71 -0.52 -11.09
CA VAL A 159 -5.25 -0.45 -12.47
C VAL A 159 -6.72 -0.69 -12.54
N ASP A 160 -7.17 -1.70 -11.79
CA ASP A 160 -8.59 -1.84 -11.48
C ASP A 160 -9.04 -0.86 -10.38
N GLY A 161 -8.11 -0.08 -9.81
CA GLY A 161 -8.39 0.94 -8.81
C GLY A 161 -8.61 0.39 -7.40
N ARG A 162 -8.34 -0.90 -7.15
CA ARG A 162 -8.37 -1.48 -5.80
C ARG A 162 -7.35 -0.85 -4.87
N MET A 163 -6.22 -0.41 -5.43
CA MET A 163 -5.20 0.39 -4.76
C MET A 163 -5.10 1.74 -5.48
N PRO A 164 -5.66 2.83 -4.93
CA PRO A 164 -5.72 4.11 -5.65
C PRO A 164 -4.33 4.75 -5.85
N GLY A 165 -3.38 4.51 -4.94
CA GLY A 165 -2.06 5.12 -4.99
C GLY A 165 -1.30 4.89 -3.70
N PHE A 166 -0.41 5.83 -3.33
CA PHE A 166 0.41 5.70 -2.13
C PHE A 166 0.50 6.98 -1.29
N ALA A 167 0.72 6.84 0.00
CA ALA A 167 1.03 7.91 0.92
C ALA A 167 2.50 7.80 1.35
N ALA A 168 3.30 8.83 1.06
CA ALA A 168 4.67 8.93 1.56
C ALA A 168 4.68 9.68 2.90
N ILE A 169 4.83 8.96 4.00
CA ILE A 169 4.90 9.53 5.35
C ILE A 169 6.36 9.78 5.71
N ILE A 170 6.69 11.03 6.05
CA ILE A 170 8.07 11.48 6.28
C ILE A 170 8.17 12.10 7.68
N GLY A 171 8.94 11.48 8.57
CA GLY A 171 9.18 11.99 9.93
C GLY A 171 8.56 11.12 11.02
N ALA A 172 8.01 11.75 12.05
CA ALA A 172 7.39 11.06 13.19
C ALA A 172 6.12 11.76 13.66
N ALA A 173 5.09 10.98 13.95
CA ALA A 173 3.84 11.47 14.49
C ALA A 173 4.00 11.95 15.94
N LYS A 174 3.07 12.77 16.41
CA LYS A 174 3.02 13.27 17.79
C LYS A 174 3.10 12.17 18.86
N SER A 175 2.45 11.02 18.64
CA SER A 175 2.50 9.84 19.52
C SER A 175 2.44 8.53 18.72
N ASN A 176 2.73 7.41 19.38
CA ASN A 176 2.66 6.09 18.76
C ASN A 176 1.22 5.74 18.34
N GLU A 177 0.23 6.06 19.16
CA GLU A 177 -1.19 5.79 18.89
C GLU A 177 -1.66 6.58 17.67
N VAL A 178 -1.21 7.83 17.53
CA VAL A 178 -1.49 8.66 16.34
C VAL A 178 -0.85 8.07 15.09
N ALA A 179 0.40 7.58 15.18
CA ALA A 179 1.06 6.92 14.05
C ALA A 179 0.28 5.69 13.58
N VAL A 180 -0.16 4.83 14.52
CA VAL A 180 -0.97 3.66 14.22
C VAL A 180 -2.29 4.06 13.57
N GLU A 181 -3.01 5.04 14.13
CA GLU A 181 -4.30 5.48 13.57
C GLU A 181 -4.14 6.04 12.14
N ILE A 182 -3.13 6.87 11.87
CA ILE A 182 -2.84 7.38 10.51
C ILE A 182 -2.66 6.21 9.54
N VAL A 183 -1.82 5.23 9.89
CA VAL A 183 -1.53 4.07 9.04
C VAL A 183 -2.78 3.21 8.83
N ARG A 184 -3.55 2.92 9.87
CA ARG A 184 -4.78 2.11 9.76
C ARG A 184 -5.83 2.79 8.90
N GLN A 185 -5.98 4.11 8.99
CA GLN A 185 -6.91 4.87 8.13
C GLN A 185 -6.52 4.80 6.65
N LEU A 186 -5.22 4.79 6.34
CA LEU A 186 -4.73 4.63 4.97
C LEU A 186 -4.92 3.20 4.46
N GLN A 187 -4.62 2.19 5.30
CA GLN A 187 -4.83 0.77 4.97
C GLN A 187 -6.30 0.42 4.69
N GLN A 188 -7.24 0.92 5.50
CA GLN A 188 -8.68 0.74 5.29
C GLN A 188 -9.17 1.27 3.93
N ARG A 189 -8.40 2.18 3.33
CA ARG A 189 -8.67 2.78 2.03
C ARG A 189 -7.78 2.19 0.92
N ASN A 190 -7.09 1.09 1.23
CA ASN A 190 -6.16 0.36 0.35
C ASN A 190 -5.06 1.26 -0.25
N ILE A 191 -4.67 2.31 0.47
CA ILE A 191 -3.57 3.19 0.06
C ILE A 191 -2.26 2.55 0.49
N LEU A 192 -1.31 2.40 -0.43
CA LEU A 192 0.03 1.90 -0.15
C LEU A 192 0.81 2.93 0.69
N ILE A 193 1.55 2.49 1.70
CA ILE A 193 2.16 3.40 2.68
C ILE A 193 3.68 3.25 2.62
N PHE A 194 4.36 4.37 2.40
CA PHE A 194 5.81 4.44 2.35
C PHE A 194 6.31 5.25 3.53
N LEU A 195 7.15 4.65 4.37
CA LEU A 195 7.64 5.28 5.59
C LEU A 195 9.10 5.69 5.43
N SER A 196 9.39 6.95 5.69
CA SER A 196 10.74 7.50 5.64
C SER A 196 10.94 8.61 6.68
N GLY A 197 12.17 9.08 6.87
CA GLY A 197 12.46 10.26 7.66
C GLY A 197 12.37 10.09 9.16
N ASN A 198 12.87 11.11 9.86
CA ASN A 198 12.82 11.23 11.31
C ASN A 198 12.62 12.70 11.72
N VAL A 199 12.32 12.87 12.99
CA VAL A 199 12.34 14.14 13.71
C VAL A 199 13.15 13.91 14.98
N ASN A 200 14.28 14.60 15.12
CA ASN A 200 15.18 14.46 16.26
C ASN A 200 15.60 13.00 16.55
N GLY A 201 15.87 12.22 15.49
CA GLY A 201 16.28 10.81 15.60
C GLY A 201 15.13 9.82 15.80
N ARG A 202 13.89 10.29 15.91
CA ARG A 202 12.70 9.44 16.01
C ARG A 202 11.98 9.36 14.67
N SER A 203 11.72 8.15 14.17
CA SER A 203 10.97 7.88 12.93
C SER A 203 9.63 7.23 13.25
N ILE A 204 8.64 7.42 12.36
CA ILE A 204 7.38 6.68 12.40
C ILE A 204 7.58 5.17 12.35
N ILE A 205 8.66 4.69 11.72
CA ILE A 205 9.01 3.26 11.69
C ILE A 205 9.18 2.74 13.12
N HIS A 206 9.91 3.47 13.98
CA HIS A 206 10.09 3.09 15.38
C HIS A 206 8.77 3.10 16.16
N GLN A 207 7.88 4.07 15.88
CA GLN A 207 6.57 4.17 16.53
C GLN A 207 5.70 2.95 16.23
N LEU A 208 5.67 2.50 14.97
CA LEU A 208 4.90 1.33 14.56
C LEU A 208 5.50 0.02 15.07
N MET A 209 6.84 -0.07 15.15
CA MET A 209 7.53 -1.24 15.73
C MET A 209 7.18 -1.44 17.21
N GLU A 210 7.14 -0.37 17.99
CA GLU A 210 6.82 -0.43 19.42
C GLU A 210 5.38 -0.88 19.67
N GLU A 211 4.45 -0.51 18.79
CA GLU A 211 3.04 -0.93 18.85
C GLU A 211 2.80 -2.31 18.21
N GLY A 212 3.86 -3.01 17.78
CA GLY A 212 3.76 -4.34 17.20
C GLY A 212 3.01 -4.38 15.86
N VAL A 213 3.00 -3.28 15.10
CA VAL A 213 2.37 -3.24 13.77
C VAL A 213 3.22 -4.04 12.78
N GLU A 214 2.60 -5.02 12.13
CA GLU A 214 3.22 -5.80 11.07
C GLU A 214 3.40 -4.95 9.81
N MET A 215 4.64 -4.80 9.35
CA MET A 215 5.02 -3.98 8.19
C MET A 215 5.64 -4.86 7.12
N GLY A 216 5.45 -4.51 5.86
CA GLY A 216 5.98 -5.25 4.71
C GLY A 216 5.08 -5.15 3.48
N TYR A 217 5.40 -5.95 2.48
CA TYR A 217 4.61 -6.05 1.24
C TYR A 217 3.23 -6.64 1.46
N ASP A 218 3.09 -7.58 2.40
CA ASP A 218 1.82 -8.23 2.68
C ASP A 218 0.80 -7.29 3.35
N THR A 219 1.28 -6.23 4.03
CA THR A 219 0.43 -5.26 4.75
C THR A 219 0.37 -3.87 4.10
N TYR A 220 1.01 -3.68 2.95
CA TYR A 220 1.15 -2.39 2.24
C TYR A 220 1.83 -1.28 3.06
N ILE A 221 2.65 -1.64 4.06
CA ILE A 221 3.42 -0.68 4.85
C ILE A 221 4.90 -0.93 4.59
N VAL A 222 5.52 -0.13 3.72
CA VAL A 222 6.91 -0.33 3.31
C VAL A 222 7.83 0.69 3.99
N PRO A 223 8.69 0.27 4.93
CA PRO A 223 9.69 1.15 5.52
C PRO A 223 10.91 1.27 4.61
N PHE A 224 11.17 2.48 4.13
CA PHE A 224 12.29 2.78 3.24
C PHE A 224 13.59 3.12 3.96
N GLY A 225 13.50 3.84 5.08
CA GLY A 225 14.65 4.23 5.89
C GLY A 225 14.25 5.27 6.93
N THR A 226 15.15 5.61 7.85
CA THR A 226 14.90 6.57 8.92
C THR A 226 15.27 8.00 8.55
N ASP A 227 15.82 8.24 7.36
CA ASP A 227 16.17 9.58 6.87
C ASP A 227 15.26 10.07 5.75
N THR A 228 15.31 11.38 5.49
CA THR A 228 14.49 12.02 4.46
C THR A 228 14.93 11.61 3.05
N ILE A 229 16.22 11.32 2.85
CA ILE A 229 16.79 10.90 1.55
C ILE A 229 16.11 9.62 1.06
N SER A 230 15.80 8.69 1.97
CA SER A 230 15.08 7.45 1.68
C SER A 230 13.68 7.66 1.05
N ALA A 231 13.11 8.86 1.13
CA ALA A 231 11.87 9.19 0.41
C ALA A 231 12.05 9.09 -1.13
N ILE A 232 13.28 9.14 -1.63
CA ILE A 232 13.58 8.97 -3.06
C ILE A 232 13.07 7.64 -3.61
N TYR A 233 13.03 6.58 -2.80
CA TYR A 233 12.51 5.28 -3.23
C TYR A 233 11.02 5.31 -3.58
N ALA A 234 10.22 6.19 -2.94
CA ALA A 234 8.82 6.41 -3.29
C ALA A 234 8.69 7.03 -4.69
N LEU A 235 9.55 8.00 -5.01
CA LEU A 235 9.58 8.67 -6.31
C LEU A 235 10.19 7.76 -7.40
N GLY A 236 11.12 6.90 -7.04
CA GLY A 236 11.62 5.82 -7.89
C GLY A 236 10.53 4.79 -8.22
N PHE A 237 9.67 4.44 -7.26
CA PHE A 237 8.49 3.61 -7.50
C PHE A 237 7.49 4.28 -8.46
N ALA A 238 7.21 5.57 -8.25
CA ALA A 238 6.35 6.37 -9.13
C ALA A 238 6.90 6.45 -10.57
N THR A 239 8.20 6.67 -10.71
CA THR A 239 8.88 6.72 -12.01
C THR A 239 8.79 5.38 -12.73
N ARG A 240 9.10 4.27 -12.04
CA ARG A 240 9.01 2.93 -12.64
C ARG A 240 7.59 2.52 -12.98
N SER A 241 6.59 3.05 -12.28
CA SER A 241 5.19 2.84 -12.66
C SER A 241 4.90 3.42 -14.05
N ALA A 242 5.42 4.61 -14.37
CA ALA A 242 5.30 5.19 -15.70
C ALA A 242 6.10 4.41 -16.76
N LEU A 243 7.31 3.96 -16.43
CA LEU A 243 8.16 3.20 -17.35
C LEU A 243 7.60 1.80 -17.66
N THR A 244 7.18 1.08 -16.62
CA THR A 244 6.72 -0.32 -16.73
C THR A 244 5.35 -0.40 -17.36
N PHE A 245 4.45 0.48 -16.93
CA PHE A 245 3.04 0.37 -17.29
C PHE A 245 2.64 1.39 -18.32
N GLY A 246 2.99 2.66 -18.12
CA GLY A 246 2.70 3.72 -19.09
C GLY A 246 3.48 3.60 -20.41
N GLY A 247 4.46 2.68 -20.50
CA GLY A 247 5.26 2.45 -21.69
C GLY A 247 6.22 3.61 -22.03
N MET A 248 6.44 4.54 -21.09
CA MET A 248 7.39 5.64 -21.27
C MET A 248 8.82 5.12 -21.26
N LYS A 249 9.71 5.86 -21.91
CA LYS A 249 11.16 5.60 -21.88
C LYS A 249 11.88 6.59 -20.97
N GLY A 250 13.07 6.21 -20.49
CA GLY A 250 13.96 7.13 -19.78
C GLY A 250 14.22 8.42 -20.56
N GLY A 251 14.34 9.53 -19.84
CA GLY A 251 14.52 10.88 -20.41
C GLY A 251 13.23 11.54 -20.91
N GLN A 252 12.09 10.83 -20.92
CA GLN A 252 10.78 11.41 -21.22
C GLN A 252 10.16 12.07 -19.97
N ALA A 253 10.92 12.95 -19.31
CA ALA A 253 10.59 13.51 -18.01
C ALA A 253 9.17 14.09 -17.96
N ARG A 254 8.80 14.92 -18.95
CA ARG A 254 7.46 15.53 -19.00
C ARG A 254 6.34 14.49 -19.05
N GLN A 255 6.48 13.45 -19.87
CA GLN A 255 5.48 12.39 -20.01
C GLN A 255 5.37 11.56 -18.74
N ILE A 256 6.50 11.25 -18.09
CA ILE A 256 6.55 10.52 -16.81
C ILE A 256 5.86 11.33 -15.70
N LEU A 257 6.13 12.64 -15.61
CA LEU A 257 5.50 13.52 -14.62
C LEU A 257 3.99 13.63 -14.87
N LEU A 258 3.56 13.79 -16.12
CA LEU A 258 2.13 13.82 -16.48
C LEU A 258 1.44 12.49 -16.18
N TYR A 259 2.08 11.35 -16.48
CA TYR A 259 1.55 10.04 -16.11
C TYR A 259 1.30 9.97 -14.60
N ASN A 260 2.31 10.30 -13.80
CA ASN A 260 2.20 10.26 -12.34
C ASN A 260 1.11 11.20 -11.81
N LYS A 261 1.03 12.42 -12.34
CA LYS A 261 -0.03 13.39 -11.99
C LYS A 261 -1.44 12.82 -12.17
N TYR A 262 -1.70 12.09 -13.25
CA TYR A 262 -3.06 11.64 -13.62
C TYR A 262 -3.37 10.19 -13.26
N ARG A 263 -2.36 9.34 -13.07
CA ARG A 263 -2.54 7.88 -12.90
C ARG A 263 -2.09 7.37 -11.54
N VAL A 264 -1.18 8.07 -10.86
CA VAL A 264 -0.67 7.67 -9.55
C VAL A 264 -1.19 8.64 -8.51
N PHE A 265 -2.21 8.24 -7.75
CA PHE A 265 -2.81 9.09 -6.74
C PHE A 265 -1.99 9.12 -5.44
N ALA A 266 -0.81 9.74 -5.52
CA ALA A 266 0.10 9.85 -4.39
C ALA A 266 0.15 11.24 -3.74
N PHE A 267 0.42 11.26 -2.44
CA PHE A 267 0.67 12.48 -1.65
C PHE A 267 1.75 12.24 -0.60
N ALA A 268 2.39 13.32 -0.15
CA ALA A 268 3.35 13.28 0.95
C ALA A 268 2.72 13.86 2.22
N LEU A 269 2.93 13.18 3.34
CA LEU A 269 2.55 13.62 4.68
C LEU A 269 3.81 13.82 5.52
N ALA A 270 4.20 15.06 5.73
CA ALA A 270 5.31 15.43 6.59
C ALA A 270 4.84 15.53 8.04
N LEU A 271 5.42 14.72 8.92
CA LEU A 271 5.10 14.66 10.35
C LEU A 271 6.25 15.23 11.19
N GLY A 272 5.90 16.16 12.08
CA GLY A 272 6.79 16.94 12.93
C GLY A 272 7.58 18.02 12.17
N GLU A 273 8.73 18.40 12.74
CA GLU A 273 9.51 19.54 12.23
C GLU A 273 9.95 19.35 10.76
N VAL A 274 9.69 20.35 9.93
CA VAL A 274 10.07 20.39 8.51
C VAL A 274 11.36 21.18 8.34
N ASP A 275 12.47 20.46 8.20
CA ASP A 275 13.79 21.02 7.89
C ASP A 275 13.94 21.36 6.38
N ASP A 276 15.08 21.96 6.03
CA ASP A 276 15.36 22.39 4.65
C ASP A 276 15.40 21.24 3.65
N LEU A 277 15.89 20.07 4.07
CA LEU A 277 15.97 18.90 3.21
C LEU A 277 14.56 18.44 2.88
N LYS A 278 13.67 18.32 3.88
CA LYS A 278 12.25 18.01 3.68
C LYS A 278 11.57 19.02 2.73
N TYR A 279 11.83 20.32 2.87
CA TYR A 279 11.32 21.32 1.91
C TYR A 279 11.82 21.10 0.48
N ALA A 280 13.09 20.74 0.32
CA ALA A 280 13.70 20.51 -0.99
C ALA A 280 13.16 19.22 -1.65
N THR A 281 13.09 18.11 -0.91
CA THR A 281 12.50 16.84 -1.36
C THR A 281 11.01 17.02 -1.71
N ALA A 282 10.27 17.77 -0.89
CA ALA A 282 8.87 18.13 -1.14
C ALA A 282 8.68 18.91 -2.45
N ALA A 283 9.58 19.85 -2.77
CA ALA A 283 9.55 20.54 -4.06
C ALA A 283 9.75 19.57 -5.24
N GLY A 284 10.58 18.54 -5.06
CA GLY A 284 10.72 17.42 -6.00
C GLY A 284 9.42 16.64 -6.16
N ALA A 285 8.76 16.25 -5.06
CA ALA A 285 7.48 15.54 -5.10
C ALA A 285 6.36 16.34 -5.80
N ILE A 286 6.35 17.67 -5.63
CA ILE A 286 5.39 18.54 -6.31
C ILE A 286 5.54 18.46 -7.84
N ASN A 287 6.75 18.26 -8.39
CA ASN A 287 6.93 18.07 -9.84
C ASN A 287 6.15 16.88 -10.39
N TYR A 288 6.02 15.80 -9.61
CA TYR A 288 5.24 14.61 -9.97
C TYR A 288 3.73 14.84 -9.89
N GLY A 289 3.30 16.03 -9.44
CA GLY A 289 1.90 16.33 -9.18
C GLY A 289 1.41 15.78 -7.85
N PHE A 290 2.32 15.45 -6.93
CA PHE A 290 1.98 14.96 -5.58
C PHE A 290 1.91 16.15 -4.60
N PRO A 291 0.77 16.38 -3.94
CA PRO A 291 0.64 17.42 -2.94
C PRO A 291 1.35 17.01 -1.65
N VAL A 292 1.73 18.01 -0.87
CA VAL A 292 2.43 17.84 0.40
C VAL A 292 1.58 18.44 1.51
N ILE A 293 1.30 17.66 2.54
CA ILE A 293 0.57 18.06 3.73
C ILE A 293 1.53 17.98 4.90
N ALA A 294 1.59 19.01 5.74
CA ALA A 294 2.39 19.00 6.96
C ALA A 294 1.50 19.12 8.20
N ASP A 295 1.82 18.37 9.25
CA ASP A 295 1.14 18.41 10.55
C ASP A 295 1.65 19.54 11.47
N THR A 296 2.47 20.45 10.94
CA THR A 296 3.05 21.61 11.62
C THR A 296 2.70 22.91 10.90
N VAL A 297 2.89 24.03 11.61
CA VAL A 297 2.65 25.39 11.07
C VAL A 297 3.72 25.71 10.04
N ILE A 298 3.33 25.68 8.76
CA ILE A 298 4.18 26.07 7.63
C ILE A 298 3.38 26.96 6.67
N PRO A 299 4.05 27.75 5.81
CA PRO A 299 3.34 28.47 4.76
C PRO A 299 2.65 27.50 3.79
N GLU A 300 1.60 27.96 3.11
CA GLU A 300 0.86 27.15 2.15
C GLU A 300 1.13 27.58 0.70
N ILE A 301 0.90 26.64 -0.23
CA ILE A 301 0.88 26.89 -1.68
C ILE A 301 -0.44 26.31 -2.20
N ARG A 302 -1.48 27.14 -2.15
CA ARG A 302 -2.84 26.80 -2.62
C ARG A 302 -3.09 26.91 -4.14
N PRO A 303 -2.41 27.76 -4.92
CA PRO A 303 -2.69 27.85 -6.36
C PRO A 303 -2.56 26.50 -7.07
N THR A 304 -3.48 26.16 -7.96
CA THR A 304 -3.45 24.89 -8.69
C THR A 304 -2.58 24.99 -9.96
N GLY A 305 -2.05 23.86 -10.47
CA GLY A 305 -1.44 23.83 -11.81
C GLY A 305 -0.50 22.66 -12.04
N VAL A 306 0.32 22.33 -11.04
CA VAL A 306 1.20 21.15 -11.07
C VAL A 306 0.50 19.97 -10.40
N THR A 307 0.05 20.12 -9.15
CA THR A 307 -0.89 19.20 -8.51
C THR A 307 -2.32 19.45 -9.01
N GLN A 308 -3.24 18.55 -8.62
CA GLN A 308 -4.64 18.63 -9.02
C GLN A 308 -5.39 19.76 -8.30
N TYR A 309 -5.19 19.89 -6.99
CA TYR A 309 -5.70 21.00 -6.19
C TYR A 309 -4.52 21.77 -5.60
N GLU A 310 -4.39 21.86 -4.28
CA GLU A 310 -3.31 22.58 -3.62
C GLU A 310 -1.98 21.83 -3.72
N HIS A 311 -0.85 22.55 -3.71
CA HIS A 311 0.49 21.94 -3.71
C HIS A 311 0.99 21.66 -2.30
N VAL A 312 0.79 22.63 -1.39
CA VAL A 312 1.25 22.55 0.00
C VAL A 312 0.15 23.05 0.92
N ILE A 313 -0.22 22.21 1.89
CA ILE A 313 -1.22 22.50 2.92
C ILE A 313 -0.57 22.35 4.30
N SER A 314 -0.89 23.28 5.20
CA SER A 314 -0.48 23.22 6.60
C SER A 314 -1.70 22.88 7.45
N MET A 315 -1.59 21.80 8.22
CA MET A 315 -2.61 21.36 9.17
C MET A 315 -1.95 21.04 10.51
N PRO A 316 -1.60 22.07 11.30
CA PRO A 316 -1.01 21.86 12.62
C PRO A 316 -1.85 20.88 13.43
N PHE A 317 -1.26 19.78 13.89
CA PHE A 317 -2.01 18.64 14.43
C PHE A 317 -2.94 19.03 15.58
N ASP A 318 -2.46 19.88 16.48
CA ASP A 318 -3.20 20.34 17.66
C ASP A 318 -4.35 21.31 17.32
N ASP A 319 -4.30 21.94 16.14
CA ASP A 319 -5.34 22.86 15.66
C ASP A 319 -6.46 22.12 14.90
N ILE A 320 -6.29 20.82 14.63
CA ILE A 320 -7.33 20.00 14.01
C ILE A 320 -8.47 19.82 15.02
N GLU A 321 -9.67 20.19 14.62
CA GLU A 321 -10.89 19.93 15.40
C GLU A 321 -11.10 18.42 15.57
N GLY A 322 -11.33 17.95 16.79
CA GLY A 322 -11.61 16.54 17.08
C GLY A 322 -11.71 16.33 18.59
N LYS A 323 -12.47 15.34 19.04
CA LYS A 323 -12.66 15.09 20.48
C LYS A 323 -11.40 14.55 21.17
N ASP A 324 -10.55 13.87 20.42
CA ASP A 324 -9.31 13.23 20.84
C ASP A 324 -8.30 13.21 19.69
N ASP A 325 -7.05 12.84 20.00
CA ASP A 325 -5.96 12.80 19.01
C ASP A 325 -6.20 11.74 17.90
N LEU A 326 -7.00 10.71 18.16
CA LEU A 326 -7.36 9.72 17.14
C LEU A 326 -8.33 10.31 16.11
N GLU A 327 -9.35 11.07 16.55
CA GLU A 327 -10.26 11.76 15.64
C GLU A 327 -9.52 12.81 14.79
N ARG A 328 -8.56 13.52 15.38
CA ARG A 328 -7.68 14.45 14.66
C ARG A 328 -6.87 13.73 13.58
N ALA A 329 -6.28 12.58 13.91
CA ALA A 329 -5.55 11.75 12.95
C ALA A 329 -6.44 11.31 11.78
N ARG A 330 -7.70 10.90 12.03
CA ARG A 330 -8.66 10.57 10.98
C ARG A 330 -8.94 11.74 10.05
N ARG A 331 -9.17 12.93 10.62
CA ARG A 331 -9.44 14.15 9.84
C ARG A 331 -8.22 14.61 9.04
N LEU A 332 -7.00 14.45 9.58
CA LEU A 332 -5.76 14.70 8.86
C LEU A 332 -5.66 13.81 7.61
N VAL A 333 -5.86 12.50 7.76
CA VAL A 333 -5.83 11.54 6.64
C VAL A 333 -6.94 11.86 5.63
N GLN A 334 -8.14 12.14 6.10
CA GLN A 334 -9.27 12.54 5.25
C GLN A 334 -8.92 13.77 4.39
N ARG A 335 -8.31 14.79 4.99
CA ARG A 335 -7.90 15.99 4.25
C ARG A 335 -6.77 15.71 3.26
N CYS A 336 -5.82 14.82 3.56
CA CYS A 336 -4.78 14.42 2.61
C CYS A 336 -5.39 13.79 1.34
N ILE A 337 -6.40 12.92 1.52
CA ILE A 337 -7.13 12.25 0.44
C ILE A 337 -7.89 13.27 -0.42
N GLU A 338 -8.54 14.25 0.21
CA GLU A 338 -9.26 15.32 -0.47
C GLU A 338 -8.33 16.20 -1.31
N VAL A 339 -7.21 16.64 -0.74
CA VAL A 339 -6.21 17.49 -1.41
C VAL A 339 -5.61 16.76 -2.61
N ARG A 340 -5.41 15.44 -2.52
CA ARG A 340 -4.96 14.66 -3.70
C ARG A 340 -6.09 14.42 -4.71
N GLY A 341 -7.34 14.47 -4.28
CA GLY A 341 -8.51 14.16 -5.10
C GLY A 341 -8.76 12.67 -5.28
N VAL A 342 -8.32 11.86 -4.31
CA VAL A 342 -8.56 10.40 -4.35
C VAL A 342 -10.02 10.13 -4.05
N LYS A 343 -10.75 9.58 -5.01
CA LYS A 343 -12.13 9.10 -4.81
C LYS A 343 -12.07 7.66 -4.32
N VAL A 344 -11.98 7.47 -3.02
CA VAL A 344 -12.00 6.13 -2.42
C VAL A 344 -13.45 5.65 -2.38
N LYS A 345 -13.76 4.53 -3.02
CA LYS A 345 -14.97 3.76 -2.70
C LYS A 345 -14.68 3.00 -1.40
N ILE A 346 -15.10 3.57 -0.28
CA ILE A 346 -15.08 2.85 0.99
C ILE A 346 -16.36 2.02 1.02
N THR A 347 -16.21 0.69 0.92
CA THR A 347 -17.28 -0.21 1.30
C THR A 347 -17.23 -0.32 2.82
N GLU A 348 -18.12 0.39 3.51
CA GLU A 348 -18.25 0.23 4.96
C GLU A 348 -18.78 -1.18 5.25
N VAL A 349 -17.98 -1.95 5.99
CA VAL A 349 -18.36 -3.28 6.46
C VAL A 349 -18.56 -3.18 7.97
N PRO A 350 -19.75 -3.50 8.51
CA PRO A 350 -20.10 -3.23 9.90
C PRO A 350 -19.49 -4.27 10.85
N ILE A 351 -18.16 -4.24 11.00
CA ILE A 351 -17.39 -5.17 11.83
C ILE A 351 -16.47 -4.41 12.81
N PRO A 352 -16.11 -5.02 13.96
CA PRO A 352 -15.35 -4.35 15.00
C PRO A 352 -13.83 -4.29 14.74
N VAL A 353 -13.37 -4.79 13.59
CA VAL A 353 -11.97 -4.80 13.19
C VAL A 353 -11.77 -4.01 11.90
N PRO A 354 -10.59 -3.43 11.65
CA PRO A 354 -10.29 -2.82 10.36
C PRO A 354 -10.54 -3.78 9.19
N TYR A 355 -11.10 -3.26 8.10
CA TYR A 355 -11.41 -4.00 6.88
C TYR A 355 -10.79 -3.31 5.66
N GLY A 356 -10.21 -4.08 4.73
CA GLY A 356 -9.55 -3.60 3.51
C GLY A 356 -8.62 -4.65 2.89
N SER A 357 -8.27 -4.50 1.61
CA SER A 357 -7.40 -5.43 0.89
C SER A 357 -5.96 -5.45 1.44
N ALA A 358 -5.56 -4.40 2.16
CA ALA A 358 -4.27 -4.33 2.86
C ALA A 358 -4.13 -5.38 3.98
N PHE A 359 -5.23 -5.96 4.46
CA PHE A 359 -5.20 -7.01 5.49
C PHE A 359 -5.21 -8.43 4.90
N GLU A 360 -5.39 -8.58 3.58
CA GLU A 360 -5.52 -9.90 2.95
C GLU A 360 -4.31 -10.81 3.13
N GLY A 361 -3.12 -10.21 3.29
CA GLY A 361 -1.87 -10.92 3.50
C GLY A 361 -1.58 -11.30 4.96
N GLU A 362 -2.36 -10.82 5.94
CA GLU A 362 -2.11 -11.07 7.35
C GLU A 362 -2.17 -12.58 7.67
N ARG A 363 -1.18 -13.07 8.44
CA ARG A 363 -1.10 -14.48 8.82
C ARG A 363 -1.33 -14.67 10.31
N VAL A 364 -2.40 -15.38 10.67
CA VAL A 364 -2.66 -15.76 12.06
C VAL A 364 -1.80 -16.97 12.43
N ARG A 365 -0.72 -16.73 13.19
CA ARG A 365 0.17 -17.77 13.72
C ARG A 365 -0.48 -18.49 14.88
N ARG A 366 -0.04 -19.72 15.16
CA ARG A 366 -0.61 -20.56 16.22
C ARG A 366 -0.56 -19.92 17.62
N ALA A 367 0.47 -19.10 17.90
CA ALA A 367 0.61 -18.40 19.16
C ALA A 367 -0.49 -17.34 19.38
N ASP A 368 -0.95 -16.71 18.30
CA ASP A 368 -1.89 -15.58 18.29
C ASP A 368 -3.32 -16.01 17.95
N MET A 369 -3.53 -17.30 17.69
CA MET A 369 -4.79 -17.90 17.24
C MET A 369 -5.77 -18.08 18.40
N ARG A 370 -7.00 -17.58 18.24
CA ARG A 370 -8.11 -17.81 19.18
C ARG A 370 -8.88 -19.08 18.84
N VAL A 371 -9.11 -19.33 17.55
CA VAL A 371 -9.86 -20.47 17.03
C VAL A 371 -9.43 -20.80 15.60
N GLU A 372 -9.54 -22.07 15.23
CA GLU A 372 -9.29 -22.59 13.89
C GLU A 372 -10.52 -23.36 13.37
N PHE A 373 -10.84 -23.20 12.09
CA PHE A 373 -11.89 -23.93 11.39
C PHE A 373 -11.32 -24.65 10.18
N GLY A 374 -11.64 -25.93 10.01
CA GLY A 374 -11.02 -26.77 8.99
C GLY A 374 -9.63 -27.28 9.41
N GLY A 375 -8.75 -27.46 8.42
CA GLY A 375 -7.42 -28.02 8.65
C GLY A 375 -7.45 -29.49 9.07
N LYS A 376 -6.57 -29.87 9.99
CA LYS A 376 -6.42 -31.28 10.43
C LYS A 376 -7.45 -31.70 11.48
N ASN A 377 -7.91 -30.76 12.30
CA ASN A 377 -8.65 -31.04 13.54
C ASN A 377 -10.14 -30.72 13.47
N SER A 378 -10.60 -30.12 12.38
CA SER A 378 -12.02 -29.79 12.15
C SER A 378 -12.32 -29.78 10.64
N ARG A 379 -13.58 -29.61 10.27
CA ARG A 379 -14.04 -29.50 8.89
C ARG A 379 -14.62 -28.12 8.65
N CYS A 380 -14.21 -27.50 7.55
CA CYS A 380 -14.79 -26.24 7.13
C CYS A 380 -15.11 -26.29 5.64
N PHE A 381 -16.28 -25.78 5.28
CA PHE A 381 -16.68 -25.62 3.89
C PHE A 381 -17.34 -24.27 3.63
N GLU A 382 -17.22 -23.79 2.41
CA GLU A 382 -17.93 -22.62 1.89
C GLU A 382 -18.76 -23.02 0.67
N TYR A 383 -20.05 -22.73 0.68
CA TYR A 383 -20.96 -23.10 -0.39
C TYR A 383 -21.86 -21.93 -0.74
N LEU A 384 -21.68 -21.41 -1.95
CA LEU A 384 -22.56 -20.40 -2.50
C LEU A 384 -23.53 -21.04 -3.50
N ARG A 385 -24.81 -20.73 -3.37
CA ARG A 385 -25.86 -21.19 -4.28
C ARG A 385 -26.81 -20.08 -4.66
N MET A 386 -27.30 -20.15 -5.89
CA MET A 386 -28.46 -19.39 -6.33
C MET A 386 -29.72 -20.00 -5.68
N ALA A 387 -30.61 -19.14 -5.22
CA ALA A 387 -31.94 -19.50 -4.74
C ALA A 387 -32.99 -18.55 -5.34
N ASP A 388 -34.25 -18.96 -5.28
CA ASP A 388 -35.33 -18.13 -5.81
C ASP A 388 -35.52 -16.88 -4.94
N MET A 389 -35.98 -15.79 -5.57
CA MET A 389 -36.15 -14.49 -4.89
C MET A 389 -37.04 -14.55 -3.64
N ASP A 390 -37.98 -15.48 -3.60
CA ASP A 390 -38.92 -15.65 -2.48
C ASP A 390 -38.36 -16.55 -1.37
N GLU A 391 -37.29 -17.30 -1.64
CA GLU A 391 -36.61 -18.18 -0.67
C GLU A 391 -35.50 -17.44 0.10
N VAL A 392 -35.02 -16.32 -0.43
CA VAL A 392 -33.94 -15.51 0.16
C VAL A 392 -34.50 -14.27 0.86
N GLU A 393 -34.21 -14.15 2.15
CA GLU A 393 -34.44 -12.95 2.94
C GLU A 393 -33.15 -12.12 2.94
N ASP A 394 -33.21 -10.91 2.37
CA ASP A 394 -32.03 -10.06 2.27
C ASP A 394 -31.55 -9.62 3.67
N HIS A 395 -30.24 -9.60 3.84
CA HIS A 395 -29.54 -9.27 5.10
C HIS A 395 -29.87 -10.23 6.26
N LYS A 396 -30.35 -11.45 5.96
CA LYS A 396 -30.50 -12.48 6.98
C LYS A 396 -29.16 -13.18 7.24
N ILE A 397 -28.55 -12.85 8.37
CA ILE A 397 -27.35 -13.52 8.88
C ILE A 397 -27.73 -14.32 10.11
N GLN A 398 -27.42 -15.62 10.11
CA GLN A 398 -27.74 -16.51 11.23
C GLN A 398 -26.59 -17.48 11.53
N VAL A 399 -26.42 -17.79 12.81
CA VAL A 399 -25.51 -18.83 13.29
C VAL A 399 -26.34 -20.01 13.80
N ILE A 400 -26.12 -21.19 13.25
CA ILE A 400 -26.78 -22.44 13.67
C ILE A 400 -25.74 -23.31 14.36
N GLY A 401 -25.80 -23.34 15.69
CA GLY A 401 -24.90 -24.13 16.54
C GLY A 401 -24.16 -23.27 17.57
N PRO A 402 -23.14 -23.83 18.24
CA PRO A 402 -22.37 -23.13 19.25
C PRO A 402 -21.50 -22.00 18.66
N GLY A 403 -21.31 -20.92 19.43
CA GLY A 403 -20.40 -19.82 19.08
C GLY A 403 -18.94 -20.09 19.46
N LEU A 404 -18.09 -19.08 19.31
CA LEU A 404 -16.65 -19.17 19.58
C LEU A 404 -16.34 -19.40 21.07
N GLU A 405 -17.23 -18.95 21.95
CA GLU A 405 -17.12 -19.03 23.40
C GLU A 405 -17.12 -20.46 23.93
N THR A 406 -17.61 -21.44 23.17
CA THR A 406 -17.65 -22.84 23.60
C THR A 406 -16.33 -23.58 23.38
N VAL A 407 -15.36 -22.92 22.73
CA VAL A 407 -14.07 -23.51 22.37
C VAL A 407 -12.97 -22.79 23.15
N GLU A 408 -12.09 -23.57 23.77
CA GLU A 408 -10.89 -23.04 24.44
C GLU A 408 -9.99 -22.27 23.46
N GLU A 409 -9.16 -21.40 23.99
CA GLU A 409 -8.21 -20.63 23.19
C GLU A 409 -7.26 -21.55 22.40
N GLY A 410 -7.16 -21.31 21.10
CA GLY A 410 -6.35 -22.13 20.19
C GLY A 410 -6.99 -23.49 19.84
N GLY A 411 -8.24 -23.71 20.23
CA GLY A 411 -9.02 -24.88 19.84
C GLY A 411 -9.51 -24.83 18.39
N ALA A 412 -10.18 -25.90 17.97
CA ALA A 412 -10.73 -26.06 16.63
C ALA A 412 -12.23 -26.37 16.68
N MET A 413 -12.98 -25.92 15.68
CA MET A 413 -14.41 -26.22 15.54
C MET A 413 -14.83 -26.30 14.07
N ASP A 414 -15.90 -27.05 13.81
CA ASP A 414 -16.45 -27.17 12.45
C ASP A 414 -17.19 -25.88 12.04
N LEU A 415 -17.13 -25.53 10.76
CA LEU A 415 -17.82 -24.36 10.21
C LEU A 415 -18.26 -24.56 8.76
N GLY A 416 -19.56 -24.48 8.52
CA GLY A 416 -20.14 -24.35 7.19
C GLY A 416 -20.53 -22.90 6.92
N ILE A 417 -20.05 -22.32 5.83
CA ILE A 417 -20.46 -21.00 5.34
C ILE A 417 -21.41 -21.23 4.16
N LEU A 418 -22.72 -21.15 4.40
CA LEU A 418 -23.74 -21.22 3.36
C LEU A 418 -24.13 -19.81 2.94
N VAL A 419 -23.91 -19.47 1.67
CA VAL A 419 -24.30 -18.18 1.08
C VAL A 419 -25.39 -18.44 0.05
N GLU A 420 -26.56 -17.88 0.28
CA GLU A 420 -27.69 -17.95 -0.63
C GLU A 420 -27.88 -16.59 -1.28
N VAL A 421 -27.75 -16.54 -2.60
CA VAL A 421 -27.87 -15.31 -3.39
C VAL A 421 -29.06 -15.40 -4.33
N ALA A 422 -29.79 -14.30 -4.48
CA ALA A 422 -30.85 -14.16 -5.47
C ALA A 422 -30.66 -12.88 -6.26
N GLY A 423 -31.01 -12.90 -7.54
CA GLY A 423 -30.97 -11.70 -8.37
C GLY A 423 -31.53 -11.94 -9.76
N ARG A 424 -32.13 -10.91 -10.38
CA ARG A 424 -32.79 -11.03 -11.69
C ARG A 424 -31.84 -11.45 -12.81
N LYS A 425 -30.56 -11.09 -12.69
CA LYS A 425 -29.51 -11.43 -13.63
C LYS A 425 -28.59 -12.55 -13.12
N MET A 426 -28.87 -13.11 -11.94
CA MET A 426 -28.10 -14.20 -11.37
C MET A 426 -28.34 -15.48 -12.18
N GLN A 427 -27.29 -16.27 -12.34
CA GLN A 427 -27.32 -17.55 -13.06
C GLN A 427 -26.49 -18.57 -12.27
N GLN A 428 -26.84 -19.85 -12.38
CA GLN A 428 -26.07 -20.94 -11.75
C GLN A 428 -24.59 -20.95 -12.19
N ASP A 429 -24.30 -20.43 -13.38
CA ASP A 429 -22.94 -20.33 -13.92
C ASP A 429 -22.07 -19.31 -13.19
N PHE A 430 -22.68 -18.34 -12.50
CA PHE A 430 -21.95 -17.35 -11.70
C PHE A 430 -21.63 -17.86 -10.30
N GLU A 431 -22.24 -18.95 -9.83
CA GLU A 431 -22.01 -19.47 -8.48
C GLU A 431 -20.52 -19.72 -8.18
N PRO A 432 -19.73 -20.40 -9.04
CA PRO A 432 -18.32 -20.65 -8.74
C PRO A 432 -17.47 -19.36 -8.74
N VAL A 433 -17.87 -18.37 -9.56
CA VAL A 433 -17.18 -17.08 -9.66
C VAL A 433 -17.37 -16.29 -8.36
N LEU A 434 -18.59 -16.24 -7.85
CA LEU A 434 -18.93 -15.59 -6.59
C LEU A 434 -18.38 -16.35 -5.38
N GLU A 435 -18.46 -17.69 -5.37
CA GLU A 435 -17.93 -18.54 -4.30
C GLU A 435 -16.44 -18.29 -4.09
N ARG A 436 -15.68 -18.13 -5.18
CA ARG A 436 -14.24 -17.82 -5.11
C ARG A 436 -13.94 -16.49 -4.44
N GLN A 437 -14.88 -15.54 -4.41
CA GLN A 437 -14.67 -14.23 -3.77
C GLN A 437 -14.72 -14.29 -2.25
N ILE A 438 -15.35 -15.33 -1.67
CA ILE A 438 -15.42 -15.54 -0.21
C ILE A 438 -14.01 -15.49 0.40
N HIS A 439 -13.04 -16.10 -0.28
CA HIS A 439 -11.63 -16.05 0.11
C HIS A 439 -11.10 -14.62 0.28
N TYR A 440 -11.28 -13.76 -0.71
CA TYR A 440 -10.79 -12.38 -0.66
C TYR A 440 -11.58 -11.55 0.35
N PHE A 441 -12.89 -11.75 0.39
CA PHE A 441 -13.77 -11.01 1.29
C PHE A 441 -13.45 -11.24 2.75
N ILE A 442 -13.25 -12.50 3.17
CA ILE A 442 -12.94 -12.84 4.56
C ILE A 442 -11.52 -12.37 4.93
N ASN A 443 -10.54 -12.55 4.05
CA ASN A 443 -9.15 -12.10 4.28
C ASN A 443 -9.04 -10.57 4.38
N GLY A 444 -10.01 -9.81 3.87
CA GLY A 444 -10.04 -8.35 4.05
C GLY A 444 -10.20 -7.88 5.51
N ALA A 445 -10.56 -8.75 6.45
CA ALA A 445 -10.70 -8.40 7.86
C ALA A 445 -9.40 -8.63 8.64
N SER A 446 -8.90 -7.58 9.30
CA SER A 446 -7.67 -7.67 10.10
C SER A 446 -7.79 -8.71 11.21
N GLY A 447 -6.77 -9.55 11.34
CA GLY A 447 -6.71 -10.65 12.30
C GLY A 447 -7.55 -11.88 11.93
N VAL A 448 -8.06 -11.98 10.70
CA VAL A 448 -8.74 -13.15 10.15
C VAL A 448 -7.98 -13.66 8.93
N GLN A 449 -7.69 -14.96 8.90
CA GLN A 449 -7.02 -15.61 7.78
C GLN A 449 -7.93 -16.69 7.18
N HIS A 450 -8.05 -16.71 5.86
CA HIS A 450 -8.80 -17.70 5.10
C HIS A 450 -7.94 -18.32 3.99
N ILE A 451 -7.84 -19.64 3.93
CA ILE A 451 -7.10 -20.39 2.92
C ILE A 451 -7.97 -21.54 2.41
N GLY A 452 -7.75 -21.95 1.16
CA GLY A 452 -8.49 -23.04 0.55
C GLY A 452 -9.74 -22.54 -0.16
N GLN A 453 -10.60 -23.49 -0.50
CA GLN A 453 -11.86 -23.26 -1.18
C GLN A 453 -12.80 -24.45 -0.98
N ARG A 454 -14.10 -24.29 -1.23
CA ARG A 454 -15.09 -25.39 -1.21
C ARG A 454 -15.06 -26.13 0.13
N ASP A 455 -14.82 -27.45 0.16
CA ASP A 455 -14.83 -28.29 1.36
C ASP A 455 -13.45 -28.54 2.00
N ILE A 456 -12.43 -27.81 1.53
CA ILE A 456 -11.07 -27.81 2.08
C ILE A 456 -10.69 -26.43 2.62
N THR A 457 -11.69 -25.60 2.91
CA THR A 457 -11.50 -24.27 3.49
C THR A 457 -10.86 -24.38 4.88
N TRP A 458 -10.01 -23.41 5.20
CA TRP A 458 -9.27 -23.32 6.45
C TRP A 458 -9.24 -21.86 6.91
N ILE A 459 -9.87 -21.58 8.04
CA ILE A 459 -10.01 -20.23 8.60
C ILE A 459 -9.37 -20.16 9.98
N ARG A 460 -8.68 -19.06 10.28
CA ARG A 460 -8.17 -18.73 11.61
C ARG A 460 -8.60 -17.34 12.01
N ILE A 461 -8.93 -17.17 13.29
CA ILE A 461 -9.25 -15.86 13.88
C ILE A 461 -8.27 -15.63 15.04
N SER A 462 -7.69 -14.43 15.11
CA SER A 462 -6.73 -14.05 16.14
C SER A 462 -7.40 -13.70 17.48
N LYS A 463 -6.64 -13.75 18.58
CA LYS A 463 -7.08 -13.29 19.90
C LYS A 463 -7.46 -11.81 19.89
N ALA A 464 -6.62 -10.99 19.27
CA ALA A 464 -6.82 -9.55 19.16
C ALA A 464 -8.12 -9.18 18.42
N ALA A 465 -8.52 -9.94 17.39
CA ALA A 465 -9.79 -9.71 16.69
C ALA A 465 -10.99 -9.99 17.61
N VAL A 466 -10.97 -11.11 18.34
CA VAL A 466 -12.05 -11.48 19.27
C VAL A 466 -12.12 -10.53 20.46
N GLU A 467 -10.99 -10.08 21.00
CA GLU A 467 -10.92 -9.07 22.06
C GLU A 467 -11.53 -7.73 21.63
N LYS A 468 -11.37 -7.35 20.36
CA LYS A 468 -12.05 -6.17 19.78
C LYS A 468 -13.55 -6.38 19.57
N GLY A 469 -14.06 -7.59 19.75
CA GLY A 469 -15.47 -7.94 19.65
C GLY A 469 -15.83 -8.74 18.40
N PHE A 470 -14.87 -9.23 17.62
CA PHE A 470 -15.15 -10.05 16.44
C PHE A 470 -15.82 -11.38 16.85
N ARG A 471 -16.87 -11.73 16.12
CA ARG A 471 -17.75 -12.90 16.32
C ARG A 471 -18.07 -13.54 14.97
N LEU A 472 -18.60 -14.77 14.97
CA LEU A 472 -18.94 -15.50 13.75
C LEU A 472 -19.85 -14.71 12.81
N GLU A 473 -20.87 -14.03 13.35
CA GLU A 473 -21.86 -13.24 12.59
C GLU A 473 -21.20 -12.21 11.66
N HIS A 474 -20.04 -11.68 12.05
CA HIS A 474 -19.30 -10.71 11.26
C HIS A 474 -18.73 -11.29 9.96
N LEU A 475 -18.51 -12.60 9.87
CA LEU A 475 -18.23 -13.27 8.59
C LEU A 475 -19.42 -13.10 7.64
N GLY A 476 -20.65 -13.21 8.15
CA GLY A 476 -21.86 -12.96 7.39
C GLY A 476 -22.00 -11.50 6.95
N GLU A 477 -21.71 -10.55 7.85
CA GLU A 477 -21.74 -9.11 7.53
C GLU A 477 -20.75 -8.73 6.43
N ILE A 478 -19.53 -9.30 6.49
CA ILE A 478 -18.52 -9.14 5.44
C ILE A 478 -19.06 -9.63 4.09
N LEU A 479 -19.59 -10.85 4.04
CA LEU A 479 -20.07 -11.45 2.80
C LEU A 479 -21.26 -10.66 2.24
N TYR A 480 -22.23 -10.29 3.08
CA TYR A 480 -23.37 -9.46 2.69
C TYR A 480 -22.92 -8.14 2.05
N ALA A 481 -22.11 -7.36 2.77
CA ALA A 481 -21.67 -6.05 2.31
C ALA A 481 -20.86 -6.12 1.00
N ARG A 482 -19.98 -7.12 0.87
CA ARG A 482 -19.09 -7.27 -0.29
C ARG A 482 -19.80 -7.80 -1.53
N PHE A 483 -20.70 -8.77 -1.40
CA PHE A 483 -21.47 -9.24 -2.56
C PHE A 483 -22.34 -8.13 -3.14
N HIS A 484 -22.98 -7.31 -2.31
CA HIS A 484 -23.74 -6.14 -2.77
C HIS A 484 -22.85 -5.06 -3.39
N SER A 485 -21.71 -4.76 -2.77
CA SER A 485 -20.75 -3.75 -3.26
C SER A 485 -20.19 -4.09 -4.64
N ASP A 486 -19.73 -5.33 -4.82
CA ASP A 486 -18.94 -5.72 -5.98
C ASP A 486 -19.81 -6.32 -7.10
N PHE A 487 -20.92 -6.95 -6.73
CA PHE A 487 -21.78 -7.70 -7.64
C PHE A 487 -23.25 -7.26 -7.60
N GLY A 488 -23.57 -6.07 -7.07
CA GLY A 488 -24.94 -5.54 -6.98
C GLY A 488 -25.67 -5.36 -8.33
N ALA A 489 -24.99 -5.52 -9.47
CA ALA A 489 -25.63 -5.58 -10.78
C ALA A 489 -26.25 -6.96 -11.10
N ILE A 490 -25.85 -8.00 -10.36
CA ILE A 490 -26.22 -9.41 -10.57
C ILE A 490 -26.92 -9.96 -9.32
N VAL A 491 -26.44 -9.60 -8.14
CA VAL A 491 -26.93 -10.04 -6.83
C VAL A 491 -27.83 -8.95 -6.25
N ASP A 492 -29.11 -9.27 -6.06
CA ASP A 492 -30.12 -8.37 -5.48
C ASP A 492 -30.40 -8.68 -4.00
N LYS A 493 -30.23 -9.94 -3.56
CA LYS A 493 -30.40 -10.37 -2.18
C LYS A 493 -29.30 -11.32 -1.74
N VAL A 494 -28.87 -11.21 -0.49
CA VAL A 494 -27.89 -12.11 0.12
C VAL A 494 -28.35 -12.55 1.51
N GLN A 495 -28.36 -13.86 1.73
CA GLN A 495 -28.58 -14.51 3.02
C GLN A 495 -27.34 -15.36 3.36
N VAL A 496 -26.87 -15.27 4.60
CA VAL A 496 -25.70 -16.03 5.07
C VAL A 496 -26.07 -16.86 6.29
N THR A 497 -25.79 -18.15 6.21
CA THR A 497 -25.95 -19.10 7.33
C THR A 497 -24.60 -19.69 7.70
N LEU A 498 -24.18 -19.46 8.93
CA LEU A 498 -22.96 -19.99 9.52
C LEU A 498 -23.32 -21.20 10.38
N ILE A 499 -22.79 -22.37 10.05
CA ILE A 499 -23.22 -23.65 10.60
C ILE A 499 -22.10 -24.26 11.40
N THR A 500 -22.27 -24.32 12.72
CA THR A 500 -21.33 -24.95 13.67
C THR A 500 -21.97 -26.15 14.38
N ASP A 501 -23.28 -26.34 14.20
CA ASP A 501 -24.01 -27.54 14.62
C ASP A 501 -23.55 -28.78 13.83
N PRO A 502 -23.13 -29.88 14.51
CA PRO A 502 -22.56 -31.05 13.83
C PRO A 502 -23.52 -31.75 12.84
N GLU A 503 -24.81 -31.87 13.16
CA GLU A 503 -25.78 -32.57 12.32
C GLU A 503 -26.08 -31.76 11.06
N LYS A 504 -26.36 -30.46 11.23
CA LYS A 504 -26.59 -29.55 10.11
C LYS A 504 -25.34 -29.36 9.26
N HIS A 505 -24.16 -29.32 9.88
CA HIS A 505 -22.90 -29.25 9.15
C HIS A 505 -22.72 -30.46 8.22
N ALA A 506 -22.96 -31.69 8.72
CA ALA A 506 -22.85 -32.90 7.91
C ALA A 506 -23.89 -32.93 6.76
N GLU A 507 -25.13 -32.52 7.04
CA GLU A 507 -26.21 -32.42 6.05
C GLU A 507 -25.83 -31.50 4.88
N TRP A 508 -25.37 -30.29 5.19
CA TRP A 508 -25.03 -29.29 4.19
C TRP A 508 -23.73 -29.59 3.46
N LEU A 509 -22.74 -30.16 4.13
CA LEU A 509 -21.50 -30.61 3.50
C LEU A 509 -21.77 -31.65 2.39
N ALA A 510 -22.70 -32.58 2.62
CA ALA A 510 -23.09 -33.56 1.61
C ALA A 510 -23.74 -32.89 0.39
N LYS A 511 -24.62 -31.91 0.61
CA LYS A 511 -25.26 -31.11 -0.46
C LYS A 511 -24.22 -30.31 -1.25
N ALA A 512 -23.29 -29.65 -0.56
CA ALA A 512 -22.21 -28.87 -1.17
C ALA A 512 -21.32 -29.74 -2.07
N ARG A 513 -20.92 -30.93 -1.59
CA ARG A 513 -20.12 -31.89 -2.38
C ARG A 513 -20.81 -32.37 -3.64
N ALA A 514 -22.12 -32.63 -3.59
CA ALA A 514 -22.89 -32.98 -4.77
C ALA A 514 -22.90 -31.84 -5.81
N ALA A 515 -23.04 -30.59 -5.36
CA ALA A 515 -22.98 -29.42 -6.23
C ALA A 515 -21.57 -29.23 -6.83
N TYR A 516 -20.50 -29.42 -6.06
CA TYR A 516 -19.13 -29.34 -6.58
C TYR A 516 -18.83 -30.42 -7.62
N ASP A 517 -19.30 -31.65 -7.42
CA ASP A 517 -19.14 -32.73 -8.39
C ASP A 517 -19.88 -32.41 -9.71
N PHE A 518 -21.10 -31.88 -9.63
CA PHE A 518 -21.84 -31.41 -10.80
C PHE A 518 -21.08 -30.30 -11.55
N ARG A 519 -20.58 -29.28 -10.84
CA ARG A 519 -19.79 -28.17 -11.42
C ARG A 519 -18.50 -28.68 -12.08
N ASN A 520 -17.82 -29.64 -11.47
CA ASN A 520 -16.59 -30.23 -12.02
C ASN A 520 -16.86 -31.00 -13.32
N LYS A 521 -17.95 -31.78 -13.38
CA LYS A 521 -18.34 -32.52 -14.58
C LYS A 521 -18.64 -31.59 -15.75
N ARG A 522 -19.35 -30.49 -15.50
CA ARG A 522 -19.63 -29.49 -16.53
C ARG A 522 -18.38 -28.84 -17.11
N LEU A 523 -17.40 -28.51 -16.25
CA LEU A 523 -16.11 -27.95 -16.70
C LEU A 523 -15.31 -28.96 -17.52
N ALA A 524 -15.38 -30.25 -17.21
CA ALA A 524 -14.68 -31.29 -17.94
C ALA A 524 -15.19 -31.49 -19.39
N GLU A 525 -16.42 -31.05 -19.68
CA GLU A 525 -17.02 -31.11 -21.02
C GLU A 525 -16.71 -29.87 -21.89
N MET A 526 -16.09 -28.83 -21.32
CA MET A 526 -15.76 -27.58 -22.01
C MET A 526 -14.31 -27.62 -22.53
N THR A 527 -14.13 -27.69 -23.85
CA THR A 527 -12.82 -27.67 -24.54
C THR A 527 -12.73 -26.48 -25.47
N ASP A 528 -11.52 -26.14 -25.92
CA ASP A 528 -11.31 -25.03 -26.88
C ASP A 528 -12.08 -25.25 -28.19
N GLU A 529 -12.31 -26.50 -28.59
CA GLU A 529 -13.12 -26.86 -29.77
C GLU A 529 -14.63 -26.85 -29.52
N SER A 530 -15.09 -26.91 -28.26
CA SER A 530 -16.52 -26.91 -27.92
C SER A 530 -17.11 -25.51 -27.75
N VAL A 531 -16.29 -24.46 -27.88
CA VAL A 531 -16.69 -23.05 -27.79
C VAL A 531 -16.42 -22.31 -29.10
N ASP A 532 -17.28 -21.34 -29.42
CA ASP A 532 -17.14 -20.48 -30.60
C ASP A 532 -16.66 -19.05 -30.26
N THR A 533 -16.58 -18.73 -28.96
CA THR A 533 -16.33 -17.39 -28.46
C THR A 533 -15.22 -17.40 -27.41
N PHE A 534 -14.15 -16.66 -27.68
CA PHE A 534 -13.12 -16.34 -26.70
C PHE A 534 -13.34 -14.94 -26.12
N TYR A 535 -13.04 -14.76 -24.84
CA TYR A 535 -13.12 -13.47 -24.17
C TYR A 535 -11.72 -12.85 -24.04
N SER A 536 -11.56 -11.60 -24.48
CA SER A 536 -10.36 -10.81 -24.20
C SER A 536 -10.60 -9.94 -22.95
N CYS A 537 -9.56 -9.73 -22.15
CA CYS A 537 -9.62 -8.86 -20.97
C CYS A 537 -8.74 -7.62 -21.22
N THR A 538 -9.37 -6.46 -21.32
CA THR A 538 -8.68 -5.16 -21.52
C THR A 538 -8.54 -4.37 -20.23
N LEU A 539 -8.81 -4.98 -19.07
CA LEU A 539 -8.71 -4.31 -17.77
C LEU A 539 -7.32 -3.65 -17.58
N CYS A 540 -6.26 -4.29 -18.09
CA CYS A 540 -4.91 -3.74 -18.06
C CYS A 540 -4.66 -2.56 -19.03
N GLN A 541 -5.56 -2.25 -19.96
CA GLN A 541 -5.38 -1.12 -20.90
C GLN A 541 -5.63 0.25 -20.28
N SER A 542 -6.19 0.32 -19.07
CA SER A 542 -6.42 1.61 -18.40
C SER A 542 -5.11 2.36 -18.12
N PHE A 543 -3.96 1.68 -18.12
CA PHE A 543 -2.64 2.20 -17.77
C PHE A 543 -1.48 1.62 -18.61
N ALA A 544 -1.65 0.44 -19.25
CA ALA A 544 -0.76 -0.15 -20.25
C ALA A 544 -1.42 -0.09 -21.64
N PRO A 545 -1.31 1.05 -22.36
CA PRO A 545 -2.12 1.38 -23.54
C PRO A 545 -1.90 0.47 -24.75
#